data_AF-A0A7V2RJV0-F1
#
_entry.id   AF-A0A7V2RJV0-F1
#
_cell.length_a   1.000
_cell.length_b   1.000
_cell.length_c   1.000
_cell.angle_alpha   90.00
_cell.angle_beta   90.00
_cell.angle_gamma   90.00
#
_symmetry.space_group_name_H-M   'P 1'
#
loop_
_entity.id
_entity.type
_entity.pdbx_description
1 polymer ?
#
loop_
_entity_poly.entity_id
_entity_poly.type
_entity_poly.pdbx_seq_one_letter_code
_entity_poly.pdbx_strand_id
1 'polypeptide(L)'
;MNQSRSTYHSKLYREFRSIEASEWRTVIRFYKEYEGKLKGLEFEEYFEILLAYTNALFETGAHREHLKAADEVIETSMMNNVKFFNGDDVLQNTLFKKAASCFQTHQLEKADYLLRELLRIDPYDEDGALFLKSCLRKMRSDIVKKARAVSLFLLLMSALLICVEVLLVRRHYPIYTDLVVASRNSTLFLSVMVMLGAGLYHRMRTDREVENFVEHLKKRKK
;
A
#
# COMPACT_ATOMS: atom_id res chain seq x y z
N MET A 1 -20.56 36.84 3.28
CA MET A 1 -21.09 36.87 1.90
C MET A 1 -22.02 35.67 1.75
N ASN A 2 -23.33 35.93 1.69
CA ASN A 2 -24.37 34.91 1.53
C ASN A 2 -24.38 34.43 0.09
N GLN A 3 -24.03 33.17 -0.16
CA GLN A 3 -24.37 32.50 -1.41
C GLN A 3 -25.82 32.00 -1.29
N SER A 4 -26.68 32.51 -2.16
CA SER A 4 -28.04 32.03 -2.32
C SER A 4 -28.01 30.60 -2.83
N ARG A 5 -28.30 29.62 -1.97
CA ARG A 5 -28.57 28.24 -2.40
C ARG A 5 -29.73 28.26 -3.39
N SER A 6 -29.47 27.89 -4.63
CA SER A 6 -30.53 27.59 -5.59
C SER A 6 -31.28 26.36 -5.08
N THR A 7 -32.57 26.51 -4.74
CA THR A 7 -33.43 25.37 -4.35
C THR A 7 -33.69 24.41 -5.51
N TYR A 8 -33.25 24.75 -6.73
CA TYR A 8 -33.45 23.93 -7.93
C TYR A 8 -32.17 23.20 -8.30
N HIS A 9 -32.16 21.90 -8.00
CA HIS A 9 -31.15 20.98 -8.50
C HIS A 9 -31.19 20.85 -10.02
N SER A 10 -30.01 20.70 -10.62
CA SER A 10 -29.92 20.44 -12.06
C SER A 10 -30.65 19.15 -12.43
N LYS A 11 -31.21 19.09 -13.64
CA LYS A 11 -31.88 17.88 -14.14
C LYS A 11 -30.95 16.66 -14.06
N LEU A 12 -29.67 16.89 -14.36
CA LEU A 12 -28.64 15.87 -14.38
C LEU A 12 -28.31 15.35 -12.97
N TYR A 13 -28.22 16.24 -11.98
CA TYR A 13 -28.02 15.83 -10.58
C TYR A 13 -29.22 15.04 -10.03
N ARG A 14 -30.46 15.40 -10.39
CA ARG A 14 -31.64 14.60 -10.01
C ARG A 14 -31.63 13.21 -10.63
N GLU A 15 -31.21 13.09 -11.88
CA GLU A 15 -31.04 11.80 -12.54
C GLU A 15 -29.97 10.96 -11.83
N PHE A 16 -28.83 11.57 -11.49
CA PHE A 16 -27.81 10.92 -10.66
C PHE A 16 -28.35 10.44 -9.30
N ARG A 17 -29.09 11.29 -8.58
CA ARG A 17 -29.68 10.95 -7.27
C ARG A 17 -30.75 9.85 -7.34
N SER A 18 -31.25 9.52 -8.53
CA SER A 18 -32.15 8.37 -8.74
C SER A 18 -31.41 7.04 -8.85
N ILE A 19 -30.10 7.06 -9.08
CA ILE A 19 -29.25 5.87 -9.08
C ILE A 19 -29.02 5.43 -7.63
N GLU A 20 -29.25 4.15 -7.33
CA GLU A 20 -28.92 3.60 -6.01
C GLU A 20 -27.42 3.72 -5.75
N ALA A 21 -27.05 4.19 -4.56
CA ALA A 21 -25.64 4.42 -4.21
C ALA A 21 -24.79 3.14 -4.31
N SER A 22 -25.38 1.96 -4.14
CA SER A 22 -24.72 0.65 -4.27
C SER A 22 -24.51 0.17 -5.72
N GLU A 23 -25.11 0.82 -6.71
CA GLU A 23 -24.95 0.46 -8.11
C GLU A 23 -23.68 1.06 -8.73
N TRP A 24 -22.51 0.60 -8.28
CA TRP A 24 -21.22 1.15 -8.66
C TRP A 24 -21.00 1.23 -10.19
N ARG A 25 -21.43 0.19 -10.93
CA ARG A 25 -21.31 0.16 -12.39
C ARG A 25 -22.18 1.21 -13.07
N THR A 26 -23.38 1.45 -12.54
CA THR A 26 -24.31 2.46 -13.07
C THR A 26 -23.75 3.86 -12.83
N VAL A 27 -23.21 4.12 -11.63
CA VAL A 27 -22.53 5.38 -11.30
C VAL A 27 -21.34 5.65 -12.24
N ILE A 28 -20.49 4.64 -12.48
CA ILE A 28 -19.35 4.76 -13.41
C ILE A 28 -19.81 5.09 -14.82
N ARG A 29 -20.83 4.37 -15.31
CA ARG A 29 -21.39 4.61 -16.66
C ARG A 29 -21.97 6.02 -16.77
N PHE A 30 -22.76 6.44 -15.79
CA PHE A 30 -23.37 7.75 -15.74
C PHE A 30 -22.31 8.87 -15.79
N TYR A 31 -21.27 8.77 -14.96
CA TYR A 31 -20.19 9.76 -14.96
C TYR A 31 -19.52 9.86 -16.34
N LYS A 32 -19.16 8.72 -16.94
CA LYS A 32 -18.47 8.70 -18.24
C LYS A 32 -19.33 9.21 -19.38
N GLU A 33 -20.64 8.93 -19.36
CA GLU A 33 -21.58 9.40 -20.38
C GLU A 33 -21.77 10.92 -20.33
N TYR A 34 -21.74 11.50 -19.13
CA TYR A 34 -22.06 12.91 -18.91
C TYR A 34 -20.86 13.78 -18.50
N GLU A 35 -19.62 13.27 -18.52
CA GLU A 35 -18.40 13.94 -18.04
C GLU A 35 -18.28 15.40 -18.54
N GLY A 36 -18.52 15.62 -19.84
CA GLY A 36 -18.43 16.96 -20.44
C GLY A 36 -19.49 17.94 -19.94
N LYS A 37 -20.69 17.45 -19.57
CA LYS A 37 -21.79 18.28 -19.04
C LYS A 37 -21.67 18.49 -17.53
N LEU A 38 -21.11 17.51 -16.82
CA LEU A 38 -20.91 17.55 -15.37
C LEU A 38 -20.03 18.73 -14.95
N LYS A 39 -19.00 19.07 -15.73
CA LYS A 39 -18.12 20.21 -15.47
C LYS A 39 -18.82 21.58 -15.48
N GLY A 40 -20.04 21.66 -16.03
CA GLY A 40 -20.86 22.87 -16.04
C GLY A 40 -21.86 22.96 -14.88
N LEU A 41 -21.90 21.97 -13.99
CA LEU A 41 -22.79 21.99 -12.82
C LEU A 41 -22.27 22.92 -11.73
N GLU A 42 -23.16 23.26 -10.79
CA GLU A 42 -22.76 23.89 -9.53
C GLU A 42 -21.77 22.99 -8.80
N PHE A 43 -20.77 23.60 -8.15
CA PHE A 43 -19.66 22.91 -7.50
C PHE A 43 -20.13 21.78 -6.58
N GLU A 44 -21.14 22.02 -5.74
CA GLU A 44 -21.64 21.04 -4.76
C GLU A 44 -22.21 19.79 -5.44
N GLU A 45 -23.00 19.98 -6.52
CA GLU A 45 -23.56 18.89 -7.31
C GLU A 45 -22.48 18.11 -8.05
N TYR A 46 -21.54 18.83 -8.69
CA TYR A 46 -20.41 18.23 -9.39
C TYR A 46 -19.55 17.40 -8.45
N PHE A 47 -19.21 17.96 -7.30
CA PHE A 47 -18.28 17.35 -6.35
C PHE A 47 -18.87 16.08 -5.72
N GLU A 48 -20.17 16.06 -5.41
CA GLU A 48 -20.83 14.84 -4.95
C GLU A 48 -20.77 13.72 -5.99
N ILE A 49 -21.06 14.05 -7.25
CA ILE A 49 -21.01 13.08 -8.35
C ILE A 49 -19.58 12.56 -8.56
N LEU A 50 -18.58 13.46 -8.51
CA LEU A 50 -17.17 13.11 -8.61
C LEU A 50 -16.71 12.19 -7.47
N LEU A 51 -17.16 12.46 -6.23
CA LEU A 51 -16.87 11.60 -5.08
C LEU A 51 -17.49 10.22 -5.23
N ALA A 52 -18.76 10.15 -5.63
CA ALA A 52 -19.46 8.88 -5.86
C ALA A 52 -18.81 8.07 -6.98
N TYR A 53 -18.42 8.73 -8.08
CA TYR A 53 -17.67 8.12 -9.17
C TYR A 53 -16.32 7.56 -8.71
N THR A 54 -15.57 8.35 -7.95
CA THR A 54 -14.27 7.94 -7.42
C THR A 54 -14.44 6.73 -6.48
N ASN A 55 -15.41 6.78 -5.56
CA ASN A 55 -15.71 5.64 -4.69
C ASN A 55 -16.12 4.38 -5.49
N ALA A 56 -16.98 4.53 -6.50
CA ALA A 56 -17.38 3.41 -7.34
C ALA A 56 -16.20 2.77 -8.08
N LEU A 57 -15.24 3.57 -8.58
CA LEU A 57 -14.02 3.05 -9.19
C LEU A 57 -13.16 2.26 -8.18
N PHE A 58 -13.11 2.72 -6.92
CA PHE A 58 -12.42 2.00 -5.86
C PHE A 58 -13.07 0.65 -5.57
N GLU A 59 -14.39 0.63 -5.31
CA GLU A 59 -15.15 -0.56 -4.95
C GLU A 59 -15.18 -1.61 -6.08
N THR A 60 -15.15 -1.16 -7.34
CA THR A 60 -15.11 -2.07 -8.51
C THR A 60 -13.70 -2.57 -8.83
N GLY A 61 -12.67 -2.10 -8.13
CA GLY A 61 -11.28 -2.50 -8.37
C GLY A 61 -10.62 -1.84 -9.59
N ALA A 62 -11.22 -0.79 -10.15
CA ALA A 62 -10.68 -0.03 -11.28
C ALA A 62 -9.55 0.92 -10.84
N HIS A 63 -8.53 0.39 -10.15
CA HIS A 63 -7.52 1.16 -9.40
C HIS A 63 -6.76 2.18 -10.25
N ARG A 64 -6.48 1.91 -11.53
CA ARG A 64 -5.76 2.86 -12.40
C ARG A 64 -6.58 4.10 -12.73
N GLU A 65 -7.89 3.92 -12.93
CA GLU A 65 -8.82 5.03 -13.16
C GLU A 65 -9.11 5.76 -11.86
N HIS A 66 -9.27 5.00 -10.76
CA HIS A 66 -9.42 5.56 -9.42
C HIS A 66 -8.28 6.51 -9.06
N LEU A 67 -7.02 6.16 -9.36
CA LEU A 67 -5.88 7.03 -9.05
C LEU A 67 -6.01 8.42 -9.70
N LYS A 68 -6.48 8.48 -10.95
CA LYS A 68 -6.69 9.76 -11.66
C LYS A 68 -7.86 10.55 -11.07
N ALA A 69 -8.98 9.87 -10.80
CA ALA A 69 -10.15 10.50 -10.20
C ALA A 69 -9.86 10.99 -8.77
N ALA A 70 -9.07 10.25 -8.00
CA ALA A 70 -8.64 10.64 -6.67
C ALA A 70 -7.71 11.87 -6.68
N ASP A 71 -6.85 12.02 -7.68
CA ASP A 71 -6.07 13.26 -7.88
C ASP A 71 -7.00 14.46 -8.09
N GLU A 72 -8.02 14.30 -8.95
CA GLU A 72 -9.00 15.35 -9.23
C GLU A 72 -9.83 15.71 -7.98
N VAL A 73 -10.28 14.72 -7.20
CA VAL A 73 -11.00 14.96 -5.93
C VAL A 73 -10.12 15.75 -4.96
N ILE A 74 -8.85 15.36 -4.79
CA ILE A 74 -7.93 16.04 -3.88
C ILE A 74 -7.71 17.49 -4.33
N GLU A 75 -7.39 17.71 -5.61
CA GLU A 75 -7.19 19.05 -6.17
C GLU A 75 -8.44 19.92 -6.00
N THR A 76 -9.60 19.39 -6.39
CA THR A 76 -10.89 20.09 -6.32
C THR A 76 -11.26 20.43 -4.87
N SER A 77 -11.00 19.52 -3.93
CA SER A 77 -11.24 19.74 -2.49
C SER A 77 -10.33 20.83 -1.93
N MET A 78 -9.06 20.88 -2.33
CA MET A 78 -8.11 21.89 -1.88
C MET A 78 -8.44 23.27 -2.47
N MET A 79 -8.73 23.35 -3.77
CA MET A 79 -9.07 24.61 -4.45
C MET A 79 -10.30 25.28 -3.85
N ASN A 80 -11.27 24.49 -3.39
CA ASN A 80 -12.52 24.98 -2.82
C ASN A 80 -12.55 24.93 -1.28
N ASN A 81 -11.41 24.62 -0.63
CA ASN A 81 -11.26 24.49 0.82
C ASN A 81 -12.30 23.55 1.48
N VAL A 82 -12.69 22.48 0.79
CA VAL A 82 -13.63 21.48 1.30
C VAL A 82 -12.87 20.43 2.10
N LYS A 83 -12.98 20.52 3.43
CA LYS A 83 -12.42 19.50 4.33
C LYS A 83 -13.42 18.38 4.61
N PHE A 84 -14.66 18.75 4.91
CA PHE A 84 -15.73 17.83 5.21
C PHE A 84 -16.82 17.91 4.15
N PHE A 85 -17.29 16.76 3.70
CA PHE A 85 -18.44 16.66 2.80
C PHE A 85 -19.34 15.53 3.28
N ASN A 86 -20.62 15.81 3.52
CA ASN A 86 -21.59 14.87 4.10
C ASN A 86 -21.17 14.24 5.44
N GLY A 87 -20.32 14.92 6.22
CA GLY A 87 -19.84 14.44 7.53
C GLY A 87 -18.51 13.68 7.49
N ASP A 88 -18.03 13.32 6.31
CA ASP A 88 -16.76 12.60 6.13
C ASP A 88 -15.61 13.56 5.79
N ASP A 89 -14.41 13.30 6.32
CA ASP A 89 -13.19 13.99 5.89
C ASP A 89 -12.80 13.47 4.50
N VAL A 90 -13.07 14.30 3.49
CA VAL A 90 -12.87 13.93 2.09
C VAL A 90 -11.40 13.68 1.81
N LEU A 91 -10.54 14.56 2.30
CA LEU A 91 -9.12 14.51 2.01
C LEU A 91 -8.50 13.24 2.60
N GLN A 92 -8.79 12.94 3.87
CA GLN A 92 -8.28 11.74 4.54
C GLN A 92 -8.78 10.45 3.87
N ASN A 93 -10.10 10.36 3.62
CA ASN A 93 -10.70 9.17 3.02
C ASN A 93 -10.17 8.93 1.59
N THR A 94 -10.09 9.98 0.77
CA THR A 94 -9.55 9.88 -0.59
C THR A 94 -8.06 9.54 -0.57
N LEU A 95 -7.26 10.13 0.33
CA LEU A 95 -5.83 9.77 0.46
C LEU A 95 -5.64 8.31 0.86
N PHE A 96 -6.43 7.80 1.81
CA PHE A 96 -6.40 6.41 2.23
C PHE A 96 -6.73 5.45 1.08
N LYS A 97 -7.85 5.68 0.37
CA LYS A 97 -8.26 4.89 -0.80
C LYS A 97 -7.25 4.98 -1.97
N LYS A 98 -6.64 6.15 -2.16
CA LYS A 98 -5.58 6.36 -3.15
C LYS A 98 -4.34 5.54 -2.80
N ALA A 99 -3.92 5.53 -1.53
CA ALA A 99 -2.83 4.67 -1.07
C ALA A 99 -3.13 3.19 -1.29
N ALA A 100 -4.37 2.75 -1.02
CA ALA A 100 -4.83 1.39 -1.30
C ALA A 100 -4.75 1.03 -2.79
N SER A 101 -5.17 1.94 -3.67
CA SER A 101 -5.06 1.75 -5.12
C SER A 101 -3.61 1.73 -5.62
N CYS A 102 -2.72 2.54 -5.03
CA CYS A 102 -1.27 2.48 -5.28
C CYS A 102 -0.70 1.11 -4.87
N PHE A 103 -1.08 0.60 -3.70
CA PHE A 103 -0.64 -0.70 -3.21
C PHE A 103 -1.09 -1.85 -4.12
N GLN A 104 -2.33 -1.81 -4.61
CA GLN A 104 -2.86 -2.84 -5.51
C GLN A 104 -2.24 -2.76 -6.91
N THR A 105 -1.85 -1.58 -7.38
CA THR A 105 -1.14 -1.38 -8.65
C THR A 105 0.38 -1.58 -8.56
N HIS A 106 0.88 -2.15 -7.45
CA HIS A 106 2.30 -2.37 -7.16
C HIS A 106 3.18 -1.10 -7.09
N GLN A 107 2.57 0.08 -6.95
CA GLN A 107 3.27 1.35 -6.73
C GLN A 107 3.53 1.57 -5.23
N LEU A 108 4.32 0.65 -4.62
CA LEU A 108 4.51 0.59 -3.17
C LEU A 108 5.17 1.84 -2.58
N GLU A 109 6.13 2.44 -3.29
CA GLU A 109 6.81 3.67 -2.86
C GLU A 109 5.83 4.84 -2.74
N LYS A 110 4.90 4.97 -3.69
CA LYS A 110 3.86 6.00 -3.65
C LYS A 110 2.86 5.72 -2.52
N ALA A 111 2.52 4.46 -2.28
CA ALA A 111 1.65 4.09 -1.16
C ALA A 111 2.29 4.42 0.19
N ASP A 112 3.59 4.14 0.39
CA ASP A 112 4.34 4.54 1.59
C ASP A 112 4.30 6.06 1.80
N TYR A 113 4.60 6.84 0.75
CA TYR A 113 4.56 8.30 0.82
C TYR A 113 3.18 8.82 1.23
N LEU A 114 2.11 8.37 0.57
CA LEU A 114 0.74 8.80 0.86
C LEU A 114 0.31 8.45 2.28
N LEU A 115 0.65 7.26 2.77
CA LEU A 115 0.31 6.82 4.14
C LEU A 115 1.07 7.62 5.20
N ARG A 116 2.32 7.99 4.92
CA ARG A 116 3.09 8.88 5.82
C ARG A 116 2.50 10.28 5.86
N GLU A 117 2.07 10.84 4.73
CA GLU A 117 1.37 12.13 4.73
C GLU A 117 0.01 12.04 5.45
N LEU A 118 -0.75 10.95 5.24
CA LEU A 118 -2.00 10.71 5.97
C LEU A 118 -1.78 10.70 7.49
N LEU A 119 -0.79 9.96 7.98
CA LEU A 119 -0.46 9.89 9.41
C LEU A 119 0.08 11.20 9.97
N ARG A 120 0.66 12.08 9.15
CA ARG A 120 1.01 13.45 9.58
C ARG A 120 -0.25 14.29 9.81
N ILE A 121 -1.26 14.12 8.93
CA ILE A 121 -2.57 14.78 9.07
C ILE A 121 -3.31 14.23 10.28
N ASP A 122 -3.36 12.92 10.47
CA ASP A 122 -3.93 12.28 11.66
C ASP A 122 -3.07 11.11 12.18
N PRO A 123 -2.26 11.35 13.23
CA PRO A 123 -1.45 10.31 13.86
C PRO A 123 -2.23 9.27 14.66
N TYR A 124 -3.53 9.50 14.91
CA TYR A 124 -4.36 8.59 15.70
C TYR A 124 -5.13 7.57 14.84
N ASP A 125 -5.03 7.68 13.50
CA ASP A 125 -5.58 6.69 12.58
C ASP A 125 -4.81 5.36 12.67
N GLU A 126 -5.41 4.39 13.38
CA GLU A 126 -4.84 3.06 13.55
C GLU A 126 -4.85 2.25 12.24
N ASP A 127 -5.88 2.44 11.41
CA ASP A 127 -6.01 1.73 10.13
C ASP A 127 -4.93 2.19 9.16
N GLY A 128 -4.68 3.51 9.08
CA GLY A 128 -3.56 4.08 8.33
C GLY A 128 -2.20 3.53 8.79
N ALA A 129 -1.98 3.40 10.09
CA ALA A 129 -0.74 2.87 10.64
C ALA A 129 -0.55 1.37 10.35
N LEU A 130 -1.61 0.56 10.52
CA LEU A 130 -1.59 -0.86 10.18
C LEU A 130 -1.38 -1.09 8.69
N PHE A 131 -1.98 -0.24 7.85
CA PHE A 131 -1.79 -0.32 6.42
C PHE A 131 -0.36 0.06 6.01
N LEU A 132 0.25 1.06 6.65
CA LEU A 132 1.67 1.39 6.45
C LEU A 132 2.60 0.22 6.80
N LYS A 133 2.36 -0.47 7.93
CA LYS A 133 3.11 -1.70 8.28
C LYS A 133 2.98 -2.76 7.19
N SER A 134 1.78 -2.96 6.68
CA SER A 134 1.51 -3.94 5.61
C SER A 134 2.18 -3.57 4.29
N CYS A 135 2.18 -2.27 3.95
CA CYS A 135 2.88 -1.72 2.78
C CYS A 135 4.38 -1.99 2.84
N LEU A 136 5.03 -1.60 3.95
CA LEU A 136 6.47 -1.75 4.14
C LEU A 136 6.90 -3.23 4.23
N ARG A 137 6.08 -4.11 4.80
CA ARG A 137 6.34 -5.56 4.81
C ARG A 137 6.37 -6.15 3.40
N LYS A 138 5.51 -5.66 2.50
CA LYS A 138 5.46 -6.08 1.09
C LYS A 138 6.56 -5.42 0.25
N MET A 139 7.01 -4.23 0.66
CA MET A 139 8.15 -3.55 0.04
C MET A 139 9.41 -4.38 0.24
N ARG A 140 9.94 -4.91 -0.85
CA ARG A 140 11.06 -5.86 -0.82
C ARG A 140 12.34 -5.14 -0.40
N SER A 141 12.69 -5.19 0.88
CA SER A 141 13.95 -4.65 1.37
C SER A 141 15.15 -5.33 0.74
N ASP A 142 16.15 -4.53 0.39
CA ASP A 142 17.43 -5.00 -0.15
C ASP A 142 18.17 -5.91 0.83
N ILE A 143 17.87 -5.82 2.14
CA ILE A 143 18.41 -6.72 3.16
C ILE A 143 17.95 -8.16 2.89
N VAL A 144 16.66 -8.35 2.61
CA VAL A 144 16.11 -9.68 2.30
C VAL A 144 16.65 -10.18 0.96
N LYS A 145 16.87 -9.30 -0.02
CA LYS A 145 17.51 -9.66 -1.30
C LYS A 145 18.94 -10.15 -1.09
N LYS A 146 19.77 -9.39 -0.36
CA LYS A 146 21.16 -9.74 -0.06
C LYS A 146 21.25 -11.02 0.75
N ALA A 147 20.40 -11.18 1.77
CA ALA A 147 20.34 -12.40 2.58
C ALA A 147 19.97 -13.63 1.76
N ARG A 148 19.01 -13.52 0.82
CA ARG A 148 18.70 -14.62 -0.12
C ARG A 148 19.89 -15.00 -0.98
N ALA A 149 20.63 -14.02 -1.51
CA ALA A 149 21.83 -14.29 -2.30
C ALA A 149 22.91 -15.02 -1.48
N VAL A 150 23.17 -14.57 -0.25
CA VAL A 150 24.11 -15.24 0.67
C VAL A 150 23.64 -16.66 1.01
N SER A 151 22.35 -16.84 1.26
CA SER A 151 21.78 -18.17 1.57
C SER A 151 21.94 -19.14 0.40
N LEU A 152 21.66 -18.68 -0.83
CA LEU A 152 21.87 -19.47 -2.05
C LEU A 152 23.34 -19.83 -2.24
N PHE A 153 24.25 -18.88 -2.02
CA PHE A 153 25.69 -19.12 -2.10
C PHE A 153 26.14 -20.19 -1.09
N LEU A 154 25.72 -20.08 0.17
CA LEU A 154 26.04 -21.08 1.22
C LEU A 154 25.48 -22.47 0.89
N LEU A 155 24.29 -22.53 0.31
CA LEU A 155 23.66 -23.79 -0.09
C LEU A 155 24.42 -24.45 -1.26
N LEU A 156 24.87 -23.67 -2.24
CA LEU A 156 25.74 -24.15 -3.32
C LEU A 156 27.10 -24.62 -2.79
N MET A 157 27.70 -23.87 -1.85
CA MET A 157 28.94 -24.28 -1.19
C MET A 157 28.77 -25.60 -0.41
N SER A 158 27.63 -25.78 0.26
CA SER A 158 27.32 -27.05 0.91
C SER A 158 27.16 -28.20 -0.08
N ALA A 159 26.55 -27.97 -1.24
CA ALA A 159 26.42 -28.99 -2.28
C ALA A 159 27.80 -29.42 -2.80
N LEU A 160 28.73 -28.47 -2.99
CA LEU A 160 30.10 -28.77 -3.37
C LEU A 160 30.83 -29.61 -2.31
N LEU A 161 30.65 -29.29 -1.03
CA LEU A 161 31.22 -30.09 0.07
C LEU A 161 30.71 -31.53 0.08
N ILE A 162 29.42 -31.76 -0.22
CA ILE A 162 28.85 -33.11 -0.35
C ILE A 162 29.54 -33.89 -1.47
N CYS A 163 29.72 -33.26 -2.64
CA CYS A 163 30.40 -33.91 -3.77
C CYS A 163 31.83 -34.33 -3.40
N VAL A 164 32.58 -33.44 -2.73
CA VAL A 164 33.97 -33.72 -2.28
C VAL A 164 33.99 -34.82 -1.21
N GLU A 165 33.07 -34.78 -0.24
CA GLU A 165 32.94 -35.79 0.82
C GLU A 165 32.75 -37.19 0.21
N VAL A 166 31.80 -37.33 -0.72
CA VAL A 166 31.41 -38.63 -1.30
C VAL A 166 32.48 -39.17 -2.24
N LEU A 167 33.07 -38.33 -3.09
CA LEU A 167 34.03 -38.78 -4.12
C LEU A 167 35.44 -39.01 -3.58
N LEU A 168 35.93 -38.15 -2.70
CA LEU A 168 37.33 -38.14 -2.27
C LEU A 168 37.49 -38.60 -0.82
N VAL A 169 36.79 -37.97 0.13
CA VAL A 169 37.06 -38.14 1.56
C VAL A 169 36.65 -39.53 2.04
N ARG A 170 35.43 -39.98 1.73
CA ARG A 170 34.98 -41.33 2.11
C ARG A 170 35.82 -42.44 1.50
N ARG A 171 36.39 -42.22 0.30
CA ARG A 171 37.17 -43.24 -0.42
C ARG A 171 38.64 -43.29 -0.01
N HIS A 172 39.29 -42.15 0.16
CA HIS A 172 40.74 -42.07 0.41
C HIS A 172 41.11 -41.75 1.87
N TYR A 173 40.22 -41.12 2.63
CA TYR A 173 40.54 -40.52 3.93
C TYR A 173 39.43 -40.72 4.97
N PRO A 174 39.14 -41.99 5.36
CA PRO A 174 38.03 -42.31 6.25
C PRO A 174 38.11 -41.62 7.62
N ILE A 175 39.32 -41.34 8.12
CA ILE A 175 39.58 -40.66 9.41
C ILE A 175 39.02 -39.22 9.44
N TYR A 176 38.97 -38.52 8.30
CA TYR A 176 38.50 -37.13 8.24
C TYR A 176 37.00 -37.01 7.89
N THR A 177 36.30 -38.12 7.69
CA THR A 177 34.89 -38.13 7.28
C THR A 177 34.00 -37.37 8.27
N ASP A 178 34.19 -37.59 9.57
CA ASP A 178 33.34 -36.97 10.60
C ASP A 178 33.50 -35.44 10.64
N LEU A 179 34.72 -34.94 10.44
CA LEU A 179 35.01 -33.50 10.43
C LEU A 179 34.38 -32.82 9.21
N VAL A 180 34.41 -33.45 8.04
CA VAL A 180 33.80 -32.93 6.81
C VAL A 180 32.27 -32.98 6.88
N VAL A 181 31.70 -34.04 7.48
CA VAL A 181 30.26 -34.11 7.74
C VAL A 181 29.80 -33.02 8.70
N ALA A 182 30.59 -32.74 9.75
CA ALA A 182 30.30 -31.67 10.70
C ALA A 182 30.32 -30.27 10.04
N SER A 183 31.32 -30.00 9.17
CA SER A 183 31.42 -28.71 8.47
C SER A 183 30.29 -28.50 7.46
N ARG A 184 29.89 -29.56 6.74
CA ARG A 184 28.72 -29.54 5.87
C ARG A 184 27.44 -29.21 6.63
N ASN A 185 27.16 -29.94 7.71
CA ASN A 185 25.95 -29.73 8.50
C ASN A 185 25.90 -28.31 9.10
N SER A 186 27.06 -27.78 9.52
CA SER A 186 27.19 -26.41 9.99
C SER A 186 26.87 -25.38 8.90
N THR A 187 27.35 -25.61 7.67
CA THR A 187 27.10 -24.72 6.52
C THR A 187 25.62 -24.71 6.12
N LEU A 188 24.96 -25.88 6.13
CA LEU A 188 23.51 -25.99 5.90
C LEU A 188 22.72 -25.27 6.98
N PHE A 189 23.04 -25.52 8.24
CA PHE A 189 22.37 -24.86 9.37
C PHE A 189 22.52 -23.33 9.29
N LEU A 190 23.72 -22.85 8.99
CA LEU A 190 23.99 -21.42 8.80
C LEU A 190 23.16 -20.83 7.67
N SER A 191 23.03 -21.52 6.53
CA SER A 191 22.24 -21.05 5.39
C SER A 191 20.76 -20.83 5.74
N VAL A 192 20.16 -21.76 6.49
CA VAL A 192 18.77 -21.67 6.95
C VAL A 192 18.62 -20.55 7.98
N MET A 193 19.57 -20.44 8.92
CA MET A 193 19.57 -19.40 9.94
C MET A 193 19.69 -18.00 9.35
N VAL A 194 20.54 -17.79 8.34
CA VAL A 194 20.65 -16.50 7.64
C VAL A 194 19.33 -16.13 6.96
N MET A 195 18.67 -17.09 6.32
CA MET A 195 17.40 -16.85 5.63
C MET A 195 16.26 -16.51 6.61
N LEU A 196 16.13 -17.28 7.69
CA LEU A 196 15.12 -17.04 8.72
C LEU A 196 15.39 -15.74 9.49
N GLY A 197 16.64 -15.53 9.91
CA GLY A 197 17.08 -14.35 10.65
C GLY A 197 16.83 -13.06 9.86
N ALA A 198 17.12 -13.04 8.55
CA ALA A 198 16.86 -11.88 7.71
C ALA A 198 15.36 -11.56 7.57
N GLY A 199 14.50 -12.57 7.47
CA GLY A 199 13.05 -12.39 7.41
C GLY A 199 12.47 -11.83 8.72
N LEU A 200 12.90 -12.40 9.85
CA LEU A 200 12.49 -11.94 11.18
C LEU A 200 13.00 -10.53 11.47
N TYR A 201 14.27 -10.26 11.19
CA TYR A 201 14.88 -8.94 11.37
C TYR A 201 14.17 -7.88 10.54
N HIS A 202 13.83 -8.19 9.28
CA HIS A 202 13.05 -7.29 8.43
C HIS A 202 11.70 -6.94 9.05
N ARG A 203 10.93 -7.97 9.48
CA ARG A 203 9.60 -7.76 10.07
C ARG A 203 9.66 -6.90 11.33
N MET A 204 10.58 -7.22 12.25
CA MET A 204 10.75 -6.47 13.49
C MET A 204 11.20 -5.03 13.24
N ARG A 205 12.11 -4.81 12.28
CA ARG A 205 12.58 -3.47 11.92
C ARG A 205 11.45 -2.62 11.34
N THR A 206 10.65 -3.17 10.44
CA THR A 206 9.49 -2.47 9.86
C THR A 206 8.47 -2.09 10.92
N ASP A 207 8.14 -3.03 11.82
CA ASP A 207 7.15 -2.77 12.86
C ASP A 207 7.62 -1.65 13.80
N ARG A 208 8.90 -1.70 14.22
CA ARG A 208 9.52 -0.64 15.03
C ARG A 208 9.62 0.69 14.31
N GLU A 209 9.92 0.70 13.01
CA GLU A 209 10.02 1.93 12.23
C GLU A 209 8.68 2.67 12.20
N VAL A 210 7.58 1.95 11.94
CA VAL A 210 6.24 2.54 11.91
C VAL A 210 5.79 2.98 13.31
N GLU A 211 6.02 2.16 14.34
CA GLU A 211 5.68 2.51 15.72
C GLU A 211 6.42 3.76 16.18
N ASN A 212 7.74 3.83 15.97
CA ASN A 212 8.54 5.01 16.31
C ASN A 212 8.07 6.25 15.54
N PHE A 213 7.72 6.10 14.26
CA PHE A 213 7.20 7.19 13.44
C PHE A 213 5.87 7.72 13.98
N VAL A 214 4.91 6.83 14.25
CA VAL A 214 3.59 7.20 14.79
C VAL A 214 3.71 7.80 16.19
N GLU A 215 4.54 7.23 17.07
CA GLU A 215 4.79 7.78 18.40
C GLU A 215 5.39 9.19 18.33
N HIS A 216 6.36 9.42 17.43
CA HIS A 216 6.98 10.72 17.25
C HIS A 216 5.96 11.77 16.79
N LEU A 217 5.03 11.40 15.91
CA LEU A 217 3.96 12.27 15.46
C LEU A 217 2.93 12.56 16.58
N LYS A 218 2.54 11.54 17.35
CA LYS A 218 1.64 11.70 18.51
C LYS A 218 2.25 12.65 19.56
N LYS A 219 3.55 12.52 19.84
CA LYS A 219 4.28 13.40 20.79
C LYS A 219 4.34 14.86 20.32
N ARG A 220 4.35 15.13 19.01
CA ARG A 220 4.39 16.51 18.47
C ARG A 220 3.02 17.21 18.48
N LYS A 221 1.93 16.45 18.48
CA LYS A 221 0.56 17.00 18.48
C LYS A 221 -0.03 17.19 19.89
N LYS A 222 0.63 16.65 20.91
CA LYS A 222 0.27 16.81 22.31
C LYS A 222 0.93 18.06 22.88
#